data_AF-A0A2N6V895-F1
#
_entry.id   AF-A0A2N6V895-F1
#
_cell.length_a   1.000
_cell.length_b   1.000
_cell.length_c   1.000
_cell.angle_alpha   90.00
_cell.angle_beta   90.00
_cell.angle_gamma   90.00
#
_symmetry.space_group_name_H-M   'P 1'
#
loop_
_entity.id
_entity.type
_entity.pdbx_description
1 polymer ?
#
loop_
_entity_poly.entity_id
_entity_poly.type
_entity_poly.pdbx_seq_one_letter_code
_entity_poly.pdbx_strand_id
1 'polypeptide(L)' 'LLRKRGARPVLVGARQGAGAVYMNAHHPDIYSFLDTKRENADEKIRIKTLSLGVVIPDITFHLAKKNEPM' A
#
# COMPACT_ATOMS: atom_id res chain seq x y z
N LEU A 1 -41.48 -25.52 -9.27
CA LEU A 1 -40.15 -26.15 -9.12
C LEU A 1 -39.05 -25.14 -9.55
N LEU A 2 -38.81 -24.09 -8.76
CA LEU A 2 -37.84 -23.03 -9.11
C LEU A 2 -36.41 -23.48 -8.77
N ARG A 3 -35.58 -23.68 -9.80
CA ARG A 3 -34.13 -23.90 -9.69
C ARG A 3 -33.45 -22.57 -9.29
N LYS A 4 -33.12 -22.40 -8.01
CA LYS A 4 -32.18 -21.37 -7.55
C LYS A 4 -30.76 -21.71 -8.05
N ARG A 5 -30.38 -21.20 -9.23
CA ARG A 5 -28.96 -21.01 -9.59
C ARG A 5 -28.52 -19.69 -8.97
N GLY A 6 -27.55 -19.69 -8.06
CA GLY A 6 -27.06 -18.41 -7.54
C GLY A 6 -26.01 -18.41 -6.42
N ALA A 7 -25.60 -19.54 -5.87
CA ALA A 7 -24.48 -19.55 -4.92
C ALA A 7 -23.24 -20.09 -5.64
N ARG A 8 -22.36 -19.19 -6.11
CA ARG A 8 -20.99 -19.59 -6.43
C ARG A 8 -20.31 -19.91 -5.09
N PRO A 9 -19.77 -21.13 -4.88
CA PRO A 9 -19.06 -21.44 -3.66
C PRO A 9 -17.82 -20.54 -3.60
N VAL A 10 -17.81 -19.59 -2.67
CA VAL A 10 -16.60 -18.87 -2.33
C VAL A 10 -15.69 -19.89 -1.64
N LEU A 11 -14.49 -20.10 -2.18
CA LEU A 11 -13.55 -21.09 -1.67
C LEU A 11 -13.26 -20.81 -0.19
N VAL A 12 -13.70 -21.72 0.68
CA VAL A 12 -13.33 -21.74 2.09
C VAL A 12 -11.82 -22.02 2.15
N GLY A 13 -11.02 -20.97 2.29
CA GLY A 13 -9.56 -21.04 2.21
C GLY A 13 -8.88 -20.03 1.27
N ALA A 14 -9.63 -19.18 0.56
CA ALA A 14 -9.03 -18.07 -0.17
C ALA A 14 -8.29 -17.14 0.81
N ARG A 15 -6.95 -17.11 0.74
CA ARG A 15 -6.14 -16.12 1.47
C ARG A 15 -6.59 -14.72 1.08
N GLN A 16 -6.52 -13.78 2.01
CA GLN A 16 -6.68 -12.36 1.68
C GLN A 16 -5.77 -12.05 0.49
N GLY A 17 -6.35 -11.54 -0.60
CA GLY A 17 -5.61 -11.27 -1.83
C GLY A 17 -4.44 -10.33 -1.55
N ALA A 18 -3.27 -10.62 -2.15
CA ALA A 18 -2.11 -9.76 -2.06
C ALA A 18 -2.19 -8.67 -3.14
N GLY A 19 -2.00 -7.41 -2.73
CA GLY A 19 -1.88 -6.28 -3.64
C GLY A 19 -0.66 -5.44 -3.26
N ALA A 20 -0.08 -4.73 -4.22
CA ALA A 20 1.02 -3.81 -3.98
C ALA A 20 0.70 -2.44 -4.58
N VAL A 21 1.09 -1.38 -3.88
CA VAL A 21 0.93 0.01 -4.33
C VAL A 21 2.30 0.66 -4.38
N TYR A 22 2.56 1.39 -5.46
CA TYR A 22 3.81 2.13 -5.65
C TYR A 22 3.51 3.63 -5.72
N MET A 23 4.31 4.43 -5.02
CA MET A 23 4.24 5.89 -5.04
C MET A 23 5.63 6.50 -5.29
N ASN A 24 5.69 7.64 -5.96
CA ASN A 24 6.95 8.36 -6.15
C ASN A 24 7.37 9.08 -4.85
N ALA A 25 8.65 9.01 -4.50
CA ALA A 25 9.23 9.72 -3.37
C ALA A 25 8.99 11.25 -3.41
N HIS A 26 8.80 11.83 -4.60
CA HIS A 26 8.57 13.27 -4.77
C HIS A 26 7.11 13.70 -4.63
N HIS A 27 6.21 12.76 -4.32
CA HIS A 27 4.80 13.07 -4.11
C HIS A 27 4.61 13.80 -2.77
N PRO A 28 3.78 14.86 -2.70
CA PRO A 28 3.54 15.60 -1.44
C PRO A 28 3.03 14.70 -0.29
N ASP A 29 2.30 13.64 -0.63
CA ASP A 29 1.72 12.70 0.35
C ASP A 29 2.62 11.53 0.73
N ILE A 30 3.92 11.55 0.39
CA ILE A 30 4.82 10.41 0.65
C ILE A 30 4.92 10.08 2.14
N TYR A 31 4.92 11.09 3.02
CA TYR A 31 4.97 10.88 4.47
C TYR A 31 3.70 10.20 4.99
N SER A 32 2.53 10.69 4.56
CA SER A 32 1.23 10.08 4.88
C SER A 32 1.13 8.64 4.35
N PHE A 33 1.67 8.38 3.16
CA PHE A 33 1.72 7.05 2.56
C PHE A 33 2.55 6.08 3.40
N LEU A 34 3.74 6.51 3.86
CA LEU A 34 4.57 5.70 4.75
C LEU A 34 3.93 5.48 6.13
N ASP A 35 3.21 6.49 6.64
CA ASP A 35 2.51 6.38 7.92
C ASP A 35 1.37 5.34 7.91
N THR A 36 0.81 5.00 6.74
CA THR A 36 -0.22 3.93 6.62
C THR A 36 0.28 2.54 7.04
N LYS A 37 1.60 2.32 7.10
CA LYS A 37 2.22 1.08 7.57
C LYS A 37 2.77 1.15 8.99
N ARG A 38 2.71 2.31 9.64
CA ARG A 38 3.18 2.45 11.02
C ARG A 38 2.27 1.64 11.95
N GLU A 39 2.85 0.82 12.83
CA GLU A 39 2.09 -0.03 13.76
C GLU A 39 1.13 0.79 14.64
N ASN A 40 1.53 2.02 15.01
CA ASN A 40 0.77 2.95 15.85
C ASN A 40 -0.06 3.98 15.05
N ALA A 41 -0.33 3.75 13.77
CA ALA A 41 -1.19 4.62 12.98
C ALA A 41 -2.68 4.41 13.33
N ASP A 42 -3.49 5.46 13.15
CA ASP A 42 -4.95 5.40 13.31
C ASP A 42 -5.52 4.25 12.46
N GLU A 43 -6.42 3.44 13.03
CA GLU A 43 -6.97 2.26 12.36
C GLU A 43 -7.68 2.60 11.04
N LYS A 44 -8.11 3.86 10.84
CA LYS A 44 -8.71 4.34 9.59
C LYS A 44 -7.74 4.41 8.41
N ILE A 45 -6.43 4.54 8.67
CA ILE A 45 -5.40 4.67 7.62
C ILE A 45 -4.48 3.45 7.53
N ARG A 46 -4.61 2.48 8.45
CA ARG A 46 -3.72 1.31 8.49
C ARG A 46 -4.09 0.27 7.43
N ILE A 47 -3.21 0.10 6.45
CA ILE A 47 -3.39 -0.91 5.41
C ILE A 47 -2.71 -2.22 5.84
N LYS A 48 -3.49 -3.21 6.26
CA LYS A 48 -2.97 -4.49 6.80
C LYS A 48 -2.50 -5.47 5.72
N THR A 49 -3.09 -5.43 4.53
CA THR A 49 -2.95 -6.50 3.51
C THR A 49 -2.19 -6.12 2.25
N LEU A 50 -2.04 -4.84 1.92
CA LEU A 50 -1.25 -4.42 0.75
C LEU A 50 0.21 -4.17 1.09
N SER A 51 1.10 -4.52 0.18
CA SER A 51 2.52 -4.12 0.21
C SER A 51 2.66 -2.69 -0.31
N LEU A 52 3.57 -1.91 0.27
CA LEU A 52 3.91 -0.57 -0.20
C LEU A 52 5.28 -0.58 -0.87
N GLY A 53 5.41 0.15 -1.97
CA GLY A 53 6.68 0.41 -2.65
C GLY A 53 6.84 1.90 -2.92
N VAL A 54 8.08 2.38 -2.89
CA VAL A 54 8.42 3.76 -3.23
C VAL A 54 9.39 3.77 -4.40
N VAL A 55 9.10 4.58 -5.40
CA VAL A 55 10.00 4.84 -6.53
C VAL A 55 10.89 6.02 -6.15
N ILE A 56 12.19 5.78 -6.07
CA ILE A 56 13.19 6.77 -5.65
C ILE A 56 14.02 7.19 -6.87
N PRO A 57 13.92 8.44 -7.33
CA PRO A 57 14.76 8.98 -8.39
C PRO A 57 16.22 9.17 -7.92
N ASP A 58 17.17 9.16 -8.85
CA ASP A 58 18.60 9.33 -8.56
C ASP A 58 18.92 10.63 -7.81
N ILE A 59 18.20 11.72 -8.13
CA ILE A 59 18.40 13.02 -7.47
C ILE A 59 18.15 12.96 -5.96
N THR A 60 17.23 12.10 -5.50
CA THR A 60 16.99 11.92 -4.06
C THR A 60 18.22 11.35 -3.35
N PHE A 61 18.97 10.44 -3.98
CA PHE A 61 20.21 9.92 -3.41
C PHE A 61 21.32 10.98 -3.39
N HIS A 62 21.40 11.82 -4.41
CA HIS A 62 22.36 12.93 -4.45
C HIS A 62 22.07 13.97 -3.37
N LEU A 63 20.82 14.36 -3.19
CA LEU A 63 20.38 15.30 -2.15
C LEU A 63 20.58 14.71 -0.75
N ALA A 64 20.21 13.44 -0.55
CA ALA A 64 20.43 12.73 0.72
C ALA A 64 21.92 12.65 1.08
N LYS A 65 22.80 12.42 0.10
CA LYS A 65 24.26 12.40 0.32
C LYS A 65 24.81 13.76 0.77
N LYS A 66 24.22 14.85 0.28
CA LYS A 66 24.59 16.22 0.64
C LYS A 66 23.85 16.75 1.88
N ASN A 67 22.89 15.99 2.39
CA ASN A 67 21.96 16.41 3.44
C ASN A 67 21.21 17.71 3.07
N GLU A 68 20.86 17.84 1.79
CA GLU A 68 20.10 18.97 1.23
C GLU A 68 18.60 18.65 1.20
N PRO A 69 17.72 19.65 1.40
CA PRO A 69 16.29 19.47 1.26
C PRO A 69 15.89 19.18 -0.20
N MET A 70 14.75 18.50 -0.36
CA MET A 70 14.12 18.22 -1.66
C MET A 70 13.29 19.39 -2.15
#